data_AF-A0A937T8X1-F1
#
_entry.id   AF-A0A937T8X1-F1
#
_cell.length_a   1.000
_cell.length_b   1.000
_cell.length_c   1.000
_cell.angle_alpha   90.00
_cell.angle_beta   90.00
_cell.angle_gamma   90.00
#
_symmetry.space_group_name_H-M   'P 1'
#
loop_
_entity.id
_entity.type
_entity.pdbx_description
1 polymer ?
#
loop_
_entity_poly.entity_id
_entity_poly.type
_entity_poly.pdbx_seq_one_letter_code
_entity_poly.pdbx_strand_id
1 'polypeptide(L)'
;MVSGELAAAGITVNPDDLDEDGFVSVWNIASASSGQDTSQARHLAGKLLSFLCIKRCPFVVASPRDIEYLDDWFEREEQPMCDWSPESDKVDLIAQHACVPADAFLKYLQSYEFEPSASYNPRKATKLAWFSDDWSVG
;
A
#
# COMPACT_ATOMS: atom_id res chain seq x y z
N MET A 1 -14.37 -10.76 -23.32
CA MET A 1 -14.91 -9.55 -22.69
C MET A 1 -13.71 -8.77 -22.19
N VAL A 2 -13.68 -7.45 -22.40
CA VAL A 2 -12.45 -6.65 -22.31
C VAL A 2 -12.05 -6.53 -20.83
N SER A 3 -11.05 -7.32 -20.41
CA SER A 3 -10.37 -7.13 -19.13
C SER A 3 -9.68 -5.77 -19.19
N GLY A 4 -10.32 -4.77 -18.59
CA GLY A 4 -9.83 -3.40 -18.52
C GLY A 4 -8.72 -3.32 -17.49
N GLU A 5 -7.49 -3.56 -17.92
CA GLU A 5 -6.31 -3.29 -17.10
C GLU A 5 -6.21 -1.78 -16.87
N LEU A 6 -6.33 -1.34 -15.61
CA LEU A 6 -6.13 0.05 -15.22
C LEU A 6 -4.65 0.24 -14.90
N ALA A 7 -3.98 1.11 -15.64
CA ALA A 7 -2.54 1.31 -15.52
C ALA A 7 -2.12 2.78 -15.39
N ALA A 8 -1.23 3.08 -14.44
CA ALA A 8 -0.56 4.37 -14.31
C ALA A 8 0.87 4.19 -13.80
N ALA A 9 1.86 4.85 -14.41
CA ALA A 9 3.27 4.80 -13.98
C ALA A 9 3.87 3.38 -13.86
N GLY A 10 3.42 2.42 -14.68
CA GLY A 10 3.85 1.01 -14.60
C GLY A 10 3.23 0.23 -13.44
N ILE A 11 2.23 0.81 -12.78
CA ILE A 11 1.37 0.16 -11.80
C ILE A 11 0.11 -0.32 -12.49
N THR A 12 -0.22 -1.58 -12.28
CA THR A 12 -1.38 -2.27 -12.84
C THR A 12 -2.30 -2.73 -11.70
N VAL A 13 -3.60 -2.57 -11.90
CA VAL A 13 -4.63 -3.13 -11.03
C VAL A 13 -5.40 -4.21 -11.79
N ASN A 14 -5.47 -5.40 -11.22
CA ASN A 14 -6.29 -6.48 -11.74
C ASN A 14 -7.76 -6.27 -11.30
N PRO A 15 -8.73 -6.22 -12.23
CA PRO A 15 -10.13 -6.06 -11.89
C PRO A 15 -10.70 -7.14 -10.98
N ASP A 16 -10.15 -8.36 -11.02
CA ASP A 16 -10.62 -9.48 -10.19
C ASP A 16 -10.20 -9.34 -8.71
N ASP A 17 -9.25 -8.44 -8.42
CA ASP A 17 -8.77 -8.15 -7.06
C ASP A 17 -9.48 -6.95 -6.42
N LEU A 18 -10.43 -6.33 -7.13
CA LEU A 18 -11.30 -5.28 -6.61
C LEU A 18 -12.44 -5.88 -5.79
N ASP A 19 -12.76 -5.26 -4.66
CA ASP A 19 -13.99 -5.57 -3.93
C ASP A 19 -15.23 -4.91 -4.57
N GLU A 20 -16.40 -5.11 -3.96
CA GLU A 20 -17.69 -4.60 -4.45
C GLU A 20 -17.74 -3.06 -4.53
N ASP A 21 -16.89 -2.37 -3.77
CA ASP A 21 -16.80 -0.91 -3.70
C ASP A 21 -15.62 -0.34 -4.52
N GLY A 22 -14.85 -1.21 -5.20
CA GLY A 22 -13.72 -0.82 -6.04
C GLY A 22 -12.42 -0.53 -5.27
N PHE A 23 -12.29 -1.05 -4.05
CA PHE A 23 -11.06 -1.02 -3.28
C PHE A 23 -10.20 -2.24 -3.56
N VAL A 24 -8.89 -2.06 -3.39
CA VAL A 24 -7.89 -3.11 -3.55
C VAL A 24 -6.75 -2.87 -2.57
N SER A 25 -6.13 -3.94 -2.08
CA SER A 25 -4.96 -3.83 -1.20
C SER A 25 -3.73 -3.37 -1.97
N VAL A 26 -2.85 -2.62 -1.30
CA VAL A 26 -1.54 -2.22 -1.85
C VAL A 26 -0.73 -3.45 -2.26
N TRP A 27 -0.87 -4.57 -1.54
CA TRP A 27 -0.25 -5.84 -1.89
C TRP A 27 -0.74 -6.38 -3.23
N ASN A 28 -2.06 -6.43 -3.46
CA ASN A 28 -2.61 -6.96 -4.71
C ASN A 28 -2.20 -6.09 -5.90
N ILE A 29 -2.18 -4.76 -5.73
CA ILE A 29 -1.65 -3.83 -6.74
C ILE A 29 -0.19 -4.15 -7.07
N ALA A 30 0.65 -4.29 -6.04
CA ALA A 30 2.08 -4.55 -6.23
C ALA A 30 2.34 -5.92 -6.86
N SER A 31 1.57 -6.93 -6.46
CA SER A 31 1.61 -8.29 -7.00
C SER A 31 1.24 -8.33 -8.48
N ALA A 32 0.11 -7.71 -8.85
CA ALA A 32 -0.33 -7.60 -10.24
C ALA A 32 0.70 -6.87 -11.12
N SER A 33 1.26 -5.77 -10.61
CA SER A 33 2.28 -4.97 -11.30
C SER A 33 3.63 -5.68 -11.45
N SER A 34 3.91 -6.68 -10.61
CA SER A 34 5.19 -7.41 -10.59
C SER A 34 5.12 -8.79 -11.24
N GLY A 35 4.02 -9.11 -11.95
CA GLY A 35 3.83 -10.43 -12.56
C GLY A 35 3.78 -11.56 -11.53
N GLN A 36 3.27 -11.29 -10.32
CA GLN A 36 3.16 -12.22 -9.20
C GLN A 36 4.50 -12.73 -8.63
N ASP A 37 5.62 -12.07 -8.94
CA ASP A 37 6.89 -12.29 -8.23
C ASP A 37 6.82 -11.66 -6.83
N THR A 38 6.85 -12.50 -5.79
CA THR A 38 6.70 -12.06 -4.40
C THR A 38 7.80 -11.09 -3.95
N SER A 39 9.03 -11.26 -4.41
CA SER A 39 10.14 -10.39 -4.02
C SER A 39 9.97 -9.01 -4.64
N GLN A 40 9.64 -8.97 -5.93
CA GLN A 40 9.37 -7.72 -6.63
C GLN A 40 8.11 -7.03 -6.11
N ALA A 41 7.06 -7.80 -5.81
CA ALA A 41 5.83 -7.29 -5.20
C ALA A 41 6.12 -6.65 -3.84
N ARG A 42 6.89 -7.30 -2.97
CA ARG A 42 7.31 -6.74 -1.68
C ARG A 42 8.10 -5.44 -1.86
N HIS A 43 9.05 -5.42 -2.79
CA HIS A 43 9.85 -4.22 -3.09
C HIS A 43 8.94 -3.06 -3.54
N LEU A 44 7.98 -3.34 -4.41
CA LEU A 44 7.05 -2.34 -4.93
C LEU A 44 6.06 -1.89 -3.86
N ALA A 45 5.49 -2.81 -3.08
CA ALA A 45 4.59 -2.52 -1.96
C ALA A 45 5.27 -1.61 -0.93
N GLY A 46 6.53 -1.90 -0.56
CA GLY A 46 7.30 -1.06 0.35
C GLY A 46 7.51 0.36 -0.19
N LYS A 47 7.74 0.50 -1.51
CA LYS A 47 7.83 1.82 -2.17
C LYS A 47 6.50 2.56 -2.19
N LEU A 48 5.41 1.86 -2.48
CA LEU A 48 4.06 2.44 -2.48
C LEU A 48 3.69 2.92 -1.07
N LEU A 49 3.83 2.08 -0.04
CA LEU A 49 3.60 2.48 1.36
C LEU A 49 4.46 3.68 1.76
N SER A 50 5.74 3.68 1.39
CA SER A 50 6.66 4.79 1.64
C SER A 50 6.21 6.08 0.96
N PHE A 51 5.76 6.00 -0.29
CA PHE A 51 5.26 7.14 -1.04
C PHE A 51 3.96 7.69 -0.44
N LEU A 52 3.00 6.82 -0.13
CA LEU A 52 1.72 7.19 0.47
C LEU A 52 1.92 7.86 1.84
N CYS A 53 2.84 7.34 2.64
CA CYS A 53 3.24 7.94 3.91
C CYS A 53 3.85 9.33 3.71
N ILE A 54 4.82 9.50 2.81
CA ILE A 54 5.47 10.80 2.54
C ILE A 54 4.46 11.85 2.05
N LYS A 55 3.55 11.44 1.18
CA LYS A 55 2.56 12.31 0.56
C LYS A 55 1.26 12.44 1.37
N ARG A 56 1.17 11.77 2.54
CA ARG A 56 0.01 11.70 3.42
C ARG A 56 -1.28 11.42 2.64
N CYS A 57 -1.30 10.30 1.94
CA CYS A 57 -2.44 9.90 1.13
C CYS A 57 -3.71 9.79 1.99
N PRO A 58 -4.81 10.48 1.65
CA PRO A 58 -5.95 10.64 2.55
C PRO A 58 -7.02 9.55 2.45
N PHE A 59 -6.85 8.56 1.57
CA PHE A 59 -7.88 7.55 1.27
C PHE A 59 -7.38 6.12 1.46
N VAL A 60 -6.30 5.94 2.23
CA VAL A 60 -5.90 4.60 2.69
C VAL A 60 -6.85 4.19 3.82
N VAL A 61 -7.47 3.03 3.64
CA VAL A 61 -8.41 2.44 4.58
C VAL A 61 -7.98 1.03 4.92
N ALA A 62 -8.40 0.55 6.08
CA ALA A 62 -8.31 -0.85 6.46
C ALA A 62 -9.64 -1.26 7.10
N SER A 63 -10.03 -2.52 6.98
CA SER A 63 -11.26 -2.98 7.62
C SER A 63 -11.12 -2.87 9.15
N PRO A 64 -12.22 -2.66 9.91
CA PRO A 64 -12.14 -2.59 11.38
C PRO A 64 -11.43 -3.80 12.00
N ARG A 65 -11.65 -4.99 11.43
CA ARG A 65 -10.99 -6.23 11.88
C ARG A 65 -9.48 -6.22 11.60
N ASP A 66 -9.07 -5.71 10.45
CA ASP A 66 -7.65 -5.62 10.10
C ASP A 66 -6.95 -4.56 10.95
N ILE A 67 -7.65 -3.48 11.31
CA ILE A 67 -7.13 -2.46 12.23
C ILE A 67 -6.90 -3.07 13.61
N GLU A 68 -7.88 -3.79 14.17
CA GLU A 68 -7.69 -4.50 15.45
C GLU A 68 -6.51 -5.47 15.39
N TYR A 69 -6.37 -6.20 14.28
CA TYR A 69 -5.25 -7.12 14.08
C TYR A 69 -3.91 -6.38 13.98
N LEU A 70 -3.85 -5.27 13.25
CA LEU A 70 -2.65 -4.44 13.15
C LEU A 70 -2.31 -3.80 14.49
N ASP A 71 -3.29 -3.30 15.24
CA ASP A 71 -3.14 -2.74 16.59
C ASP A 71 -2.59 -3.80 17.56
N ASP A 72 -3.09 -5.02 17.53
CA ASP A 72 -2.54 -6.15 18.30
C ASP A 72 -1.06 -6.40 17.98
N TRP A 73 -0.67 -6.27 16.72
CA TRP A 73 0.73 -6.36 16.30
C TRP A 73 1.54 -5.15 16.78
N PHE A 74 0.94 -3.95 16.72
CA PHE A 74 1.53 -2.68 17.10
C PHE A 74 1.83 -2.60 18.60
N GLU A 75 0.97 -3.17 19.44
CA GLU A 75 1.20 -3.25 20.89
C GLU A 75 2.32 -4.23 21.26
N ARG A 76 2.54 -5.26 20.42
CA ARG A 76 3.55 -6.31 20.67
C ARG A 76 4.94 -5.92 20.18
N GLU A 77 5.02 -5.35 18.98
CA GLU A 77 6.28 -5.04 18.31
C GLU A 77 6.15 -3.75 17.49
N GLU A 78 7.08 -2.80 17.65
CA GLU A 78 7.11 -1.54 16.87
C GLU A 78 7.75 -1.74 15.48
N GLN A 79 8.48 -2.85 15.30
CA GLN A 79 9.23 -3.14 14.06
C GLN A 79 8.36 -3.19 12.79
N PRO A 80 7.16 -3.80 12.79
CA PRO A 80 6.31 -3.83 11.60
C PRO A 80 5.93 -2.45 11.05
N MET A 81 5.90 -1.42 11.91
CA MET A 81 5.60 -0.04 11.50
C MET A 81 6.77 0.64 10.79
N CYS A 82 7.99 0.16 11.02
CA CYS A 82 9.21 0.92 10.75
C CYS A 82 10.10 0.24 9.72
N ASP A 83 10.08 -1.09 9.68
CA ASP A 83 10.86 -1.88 8.73
C ASP A 83 10.06 -2.13 7.46
N TRP A 84 10.19 -1.19 6.52
CA TRP A 84 9.68 -1.35 5.16
C TRP A 84 10.82 -1.61 4.18
N SER A 85 11.88 -2.25 4.65
CA SER A 85 12.98 -2.62 3.78
C SER A 85 12.49 -3.64 2.74
N PRO A 86 13.10 -3.68 1.55
CA PRO A 86 12.66 -4.55 0.46
C PRO A 86 12.65 -6.04 0.85
N GLU A 87 13.49 -6.43 1.82
CA GLU A 87 13.61 -7.81 2.30
C GLU A 87 12.69 -8.13 3.48
N SER A 88 12.01 -7.14 4.06
CA SER A 88 11.21 -7.31 5.27
C SER A 88 9.81 -7.85 4.97
N ASP A 89 9.51 -9.03 5.51
CA ASP A 89 8.17 -9.62 5.48
C ASP A 89 7.10 -8.77 6.19
N LYS A 90 7.54 -7.79 6.99
CA LYS A 90 6.66 -6.82 7.63
C LYS A 90 5.97 -5.88 6.63
N VAL A 91 6.56 -5.67 5.45
CA VAL A 91 5.88 -4.96 4.35
C VAL A 91 4.63 -5.70 3.93
N ASP A 92 4.72 -7.03 3.81
CA ASP A 92 3.61 -7.88 3.37
C ASP A 92 2.45 -7.76 4.35
N LEU A 93 2.74 -7.74 5.66
CA LEU A 93 1.74 -7.58 6.72
C LEU A 93 0.92 -6.30 6.51
N ILE A 94 1.57 -5.14 6.40
CA ILE A 94 0.86 -3.86 6.26
C ILE A 94 0.18 -3.75 4.90
N ALA A 95 0.88 -4.11 3.82
CA ALA A 95 0.38 -3.91 2.46
C ALA A 95 -0.86 -4.74 2.13
N GLN A 96 -1.04 -5.90 2.77
CA GLN A 96 -2.22 -6.74 2.63
C GLN A 96 -3.49 -6.09 3.22
N HIS A 97 -3.32 -5.26 4.24
CA HIS A 97 -4.44 -4.64 4.97
C HIS A 97 -4.65 -3.16 4.61
N ALA A 98 -3.66 -2.52 3.98
CA ALA A 98 -3.80 -1.17 3.45
C ALA A 98 -4.56 -1.22 2.11
N CYS A 99 -5.83 -0.82 2.12
CA CYS A 99 -6.70 -0.76 0.95
C CYS A 99 -6.84 0.67 0.43
N VAL A 100 -7.00 0.80 -0.89
CA VAL A 100 -7.21 2.08 -1.58
C VAL A 100 -8.27 1.93 -2.68
N PRO A 101 -9.06 2.96 -2.96
CA PRO A 101 -9.94 2.99 -4.13
C PRO A 101 -9.09 3.07 -5.40
N ALA A 102 -9.15 2.05 -6.26
CA ALA A 102 -8.19 1.84 -7.34
C ALA A 102 -8.08 3.02 -8.31
N ASP A 103 -9.23 3.56 -8.75
CA ASP A 103 -9.27 4.69 -9.68
C ASP A 103 -8.65 5.97 -9.11
N ALA A 104 -8.93 6.27 -7.84
CA ALA A 104 -8.39 7.45 -7.19
C ALA A 104 -6.89 7.28 -6.92
N PHE A 105 -6.47 6.07 -6.55
CA PHE A 105 -5.08 5.73 -6.33
C PHE A 105 -4.23 5.92 -7.59
N LEU A 106 -4.67 5.40 -8.73
CA LEU A 106 -3.92 5.55 -9.99
C LEU A 106 -3.80 7.02 -10.42
N LYS A 107 -4.90 7.79 -10.29
CA LYS A 107 -4.88 9.24 -10.53
C LYS A 107 -3.94 9.97 -9.58
N TYR A 108 -3.89 9.55 -8.32
CA TYR A 108 -3.01 10.12 -7.31
C TYR A 108 -1.54 9.85 -7.64
N LEU A 109 -1.18 8.61 -7.97
CA LEU A 109 0.18 8.27 -8.40
C LEU A 109 0.62 9.09 -9.61
N GLN A 110 -0.26 9.27 -10.59
CA GLN A 110 0.01 10.12 -11.75
C GLN A 110 0.18 11.59 -11.35
N SER A 111 -0.71 12.11 -10.50
CA SER A 111 -0.70 13.54 -10.11
C SER A 111 0.50 13.92 -9.27
N TYR A 112 1.02 13.00 -8.46
CA TYR A 112 2.21 13.20 -7.64
C TYR A 112 3.48 12.63 -8.28
N GLU A 113 3.42 12.25 -9.55
CA GLU A 113 4.55 11.78 -10.36
C GLU A 113 5.32 10.64 -9.66
N PHE A 114 4.59 9.61 -9.22
CA PHE A 114 5.20 8.43 -8.65
C PHE A 114 6.14 7.75 -9.66
N GLU A 115 7.35 7.43 -9.21
CA GLU A 115 8.36 6.74 -10.00
C GLU A 115 8.74 5.42 -9.33
N PRO A 116 8.45 4.26 -9.94
CA PRO A 116 8.81 2.96 -9.36
C PRO A 116 10.32 2.79 -9.14
N SER A 117 11.17 3.48 -9.91
CA SER A 117 12.62 3.46 -9.76
C SER A 117 13.15 4.35 -8.65
N ALA A 118 12.37 5.31 -8.16
CA ALA A 118 12.79 6.23 -7.12
C ALA A 118 12.90 5.54 -5.74
N SER A 119 13.67 6.18 -4.85
CA SER A 119 13.83 5.74 -3.47
C SER A 119 12.97 6.60 -2.54
N TYR A 120 12.06 5.96 -1.81
CA TYR A 120 11.17 6.60 -0.84
C TYR A 120 11.49 6.06 0.54
N ASN A 121 12.06 6.90 1.41
CA ASN A 121 12.49 6.50 2.75
C ASN A 121 11.96 7.48 3.81
N PRO A 122 10.68 7.37 4.21
CA PRO A 122 10.16 8.17 5.30
C PRO A 122 10.89 7.84 6.61
N ARG A 123 11.08 8.86 7.44
CA ARG A 123 11.67 8.67 8.78
C ARG A 123 10.73 7.82 9.63
N LYS A 124 11.29 7.10 10.61
CA LYS A 124 10.53 6.31 11.60
C LYS A 124 9.33 7.10 12.17
N ALA A 125 9.59 8.31 12.67
CA ALA A 125 8.54 9.17 13.24
C ALA A 125 7.44 9.54 12.22
N THR A 126 7.78 9.68 10.94
CA THR A 126 6.80 9.96 9.88
C THR A 126 5.91 8.74 9.62
N LYS A 127 6.47 7.53 9.65
CA LYS A 127 5.70 6.29 9.51
C LYS A 127 4.72 6.12 10.67
N LEU A 128 5.19 6.31 11.91
CA LEU A 128 4.36 6.23 13.11
C LEU A 128 3.20 7.23 13.08
N ALA A 129 3.49 8.50 12.80
CA ALA A 129 2.45 9.53 12.71
C ALA A 129 1.42 9.21 11.61
N TRP A 130 1.85 8.66 10.48
CA TRP A 130 0.94 8.29 9.39
C TRP A 130 -0.04 7.18 9.80
N PHE A 131 0.41 6.16 10.53
CA PHE A 131 -0.49 5.13 11.06
C PHE A 131 -1.43 5.67 12.13
N SER A 132 -0.92 6.47 13.06
CA SER A 132 -1.72 7.00 14.17
C SER A 132 -2.72 8.08 13.77
N ASP A 133 -2.35 8.96 12.83
CA ASP A 133 -3.10 10.19 12.59
C ASP A 133 -3.89 10.17 11.26
N ASP A 134 -3.46 9.39 10.26
CA ASP A 134 -3.98 9.51 8.88
C ASP A 134 -4.73 8.27 8.37
N TRP A 135 -4.52 7.08 8.97
CA TRP A 135 -5.27 5.89 8.57
C TRP A 135 -6.74 6.05 8.92
N SER A 136 -7.58 6.16 7.89
CA SER A 136 -9.00 6.36 8.06
C SER A 136 -9.68 5.02 8.31
N VAL A 137 -10.31 4.90 9.47
CA VAL A 137 -11.23 3.80 9.78
C VAL A 137 -12.45 3.97 8.88
N GLY A 138 -12.71 2.98 8.02
CA GLY A 138 -13.94 2.87 7.23
C GLY A 138 -15.04 2.20 8.03
#